data_AF-A0A0W8CMU2-F1
#
_entry.id   AF-A0A0W8CMU2-F1
#
_cell.length_a   1.000
_cell.length_b   1.000
_cell.length_c   1.000
_cell.angle_alpha   90.00
_cell.angle_beta   90.00
_cell.angle_gamma   90.00
#
_symmetry.space_group_name_H-M   'P 1'
#
loop_
_entity.id
_entity.type
_entity.pdbx_description
1 polymer ?
#
loop_
_entity_poly.entity_id
_entity_poly.type
_entity_poly.pdbx_seq_one_letter_code
_entity_poly.pdbx_strand_id
1 'polypeptide(L)'
;MHAKTRSEMGATMTFMGRSPLDCDVLAVLDGGSRHDPFRQLSIKYLLAETFGDARVVNNRDVCTLESMGFGHDSRGKRYGYYLLRSVDLPECSPLPEDSGVVRASVTMCCIYRQAQGSVKVYSKAMIDLGGSLPGFMAYDAATELLLSNAEAITSATAKRLTVLALQNYHTRKAQEPEDLTSSSESELLLSGSRYAKSFNFRSTKSVSTVEPSHTVEERKMPIKPCSVCGKKPKMAKLVRSTHRNCGVCNQCVCTKCSIKQKLYARAEPVTVPCCKMCILAAKQLKVDPRDVFPMLP
;
A
#
# COMPACT_ATOMS: atom_id res chain seq x y z
N MET A 1 1.37 -0.96 -10.72
CA MET A 1 1.53 -0.76 -12.17
C MET A 1 2.71 0.15 -12.49
N HIS A 2 2.62 1.47 -12.21
CA HIS A 2 3.71 2.43 -12.46
C HIS A 2 4.79 2.38 -11.36
N ALA A 3 5.63 1.35 -11.40
CA ALA A 3 6.77 1.14 -10.51
C ALA A 3 8.06 1.21 -11.32
N LYS A 4 9.08 1.87 -10.76
CA LYS A 4 10.39 2.11 -11.36
C LYS A 4 11.50 1.30 -10.71
N THR A 5 11.24 0.74 -9.54
CA THR A 5 12.21 -0.03 -8.76
C THR A 5 11.55 -1.27 -8.17
N ARG A 6 12.38 -2.24 -7.75
CA ARG A 6 11.98 -3.40 -6.94
C ARG A 6 11.07 -3.05 -5.78
N SER A 7 11.49 -2.08 -4.96
CA SER A 7 10.76 -1.68 -3.75
C SER A 7 9.38 -1.12 -4.09
N GLU A 8 9.28 -0.29 -5.13
CA GLU A 8 7.99 0.23 -5.60
C GLU A 8 7.07 -0.87 -6.15
N MET A 9 7.63 -1.82 -6.89
CA MET A 9 6.89 -2.94 -7.47
C MET A 9 6.37 -3.86 -6.38
N GLY A 10 7.23 -4.31 -5.48
CA GLY A 10 6.88 -5.16 -4.34
C GLY A 10 5.82 -4.51 -3.48
N ALA A 11 6.03 -3.25 -3.08
CA ALA A 11 5.05 -2.49 -2.31
C ALA A 11 3.71 -2.40 -3.05
N THR A 12 3.69 -2.11 -4.34
CA THR A 12 2.44 -2.01 -5.11
C THR A 12 1.69 -3.33 -5.17
N MET A 13 2.37 -4.45 -5.34
CA MET A 13 1.74 -5.77 -5.42
C MET A 13 0.97 -6.13 -4.15
N THR A 14 1.48 -5.77 -2.96
CA THR A 14 0.77 -6.01 -1.68
C THR A 14 -0.61 -5.33 -1.59
N PHE A 15 -0.86 -4.32 -2.42
CA PHE A 15 -2.15 -3.62 -2.52
C PHE A 15 -3.03 -4.12 -3.67
N MET A 16 -2.51 -5.04 -4.49
CA MET A 16 -3.21 -5.66 -5.62
C MET A 16 -3.53 -7.14 -5.34
N GLY A 17 -3.65 -7.51 -4.06
CA GLY A 17 -4.00 -8.87 -3.65
C GLY A 17 -2.90 -9.89 -3.89
N ARG A 18 -1.65 -9.43 -4.13
CA ARG A 18 -0.53 -10.30 -4.48
C ARG A 18 0.63 -10.12 -3.52
N SER A 19 1.10 -11.21 -2.94
CA SER A 19 2.38 -11.24 -2.24
C SER A 19 3.38 -11.90 -3.18
N PRO A 20 4.22 -11.12 -3.91
CA PRO A 20 5.25 -11.72 -4.74
C PRO A 20 6.26 -12.45 -3.83
N LEU A 21 6.72 -13.62 -4.24
CA LEU A 21 7.87 -14.28 -3.63
C LEU A 21 9.14 -13.51 -3.99
N ASP A 22 9.20 -13.08 -5.25
CA ASP A 22 10.18 -12.10 -5.69
C ASP A 22 9.65 -11.23 -6.83
N CYS A 23 10.20 -10.04 -7.00
CA CYS A 23 9.93 -9.18 -8.15
C CYS A 23 11.08 -8.21 -8.40
N ASP A 24 11.18 -7.71 -9.62
CA ASP A 24 12.07 -6.60 -9.93
C ASP A 24 11.62 -5.79 -11.15
N VAL A 25 12.02 -4.52 -11.18
CA VAL A 25 11.98 -3.70 -12.39
C VAL A 25 13.37 -3.77 -13.02
N LEU A 26 13.53 -4.70 -13.95
CA LEU A 26 14.82 -4.98 -14.59
C LEU A 26 15.34 -3.79 -15.41
N ALA A 27 14.45 -3.09 -16.11
CA ALA A 27 14.80 -1.88 -16.85
C ALA A 27 13.58 -0.97 -17.03
N VAL A 28 13.82 0.34 -16.99
CA VAL A 28 12.86 1.36 -17.46
C VAL A 28 13.40 1.91 -18.77
N LEU A 29 12.72 1.60 -19.87
CA LEU A 29 13.15 1.92 -21.24
C LEU A 29 12.59 3.26 -21.73
N ASP A 30 11.41 3.65 -21.24
CA ASP A 30 10.74 4.90 -21.56
C ASP A 30 9.95 5.38 -20.34
N GLY A 31 9.81 6.70 -20.18
CA GLY A 31 9.29 7.32 -18.97
C GLY A 31 8.34 8.50 -19.22
N GLY A 32 7.68 8.91 -18.15
CA GLY A 32 6.63 9.92 -18.20
C GLY A 32 7.12 11.28 -18.67
N SER A 33 6.30 11.97 -19.48
CA SER A 33 6.53 13.34 -19.92
C SER A 33 5.54 14.31 -19.27
N ARG A 34 5.66 15.62 -19.55
CA ARG A 34 4.66 16.60 -19.10
C ARG A 34 3.29 16.38 -19.76
N HIS A 35 3.25 15.83 -20.97
CA HIS A 35 2.01 15.58 -21.72
C HIS A 35 1.37 14.24 -21.37
N ASP A 36 2.20 13.22 -21.10
CA ASP A 36 1.76 11.92 -20.59
C ASP A 36 2.62 11.52 -19.38
N PRO A 37 2.23 11.95 -18.16
CA PRO A 37 2.96 11.58 -16.95
C PRO A 37 2.94 10.08 -16.67
N PHE A 38 1.91 9.37 -17.13
CA PHE A 38 1.73 7.94 -16.88
C PHE A 38 2.44 7.06 -17.92
N ARG A 39 3.11 7.66 -18.90
CA ARG A 39 3.90 6.93 -19.89
C ARG A 39 5.02 6.16 -19.17
N GLN A 40 5.06 4.86 -19.38
CA GLN A 40 6.18 4.02 -18.96
C GLN A 40 6.31 2.84 -19.92
N LEU A 41 7.53 2.52 -20.34
CA LEU A 41 7.91 1.24 -20.94
C LEU A 41 8.98 0.62 -20.06
N SER A 42 8.79 -0.62 -19.64
CA SER A 42 9.71 -1.27 -18.70
C SER A 42 9.74 -2.78 -18.87
N ILE A 43 10.87 -3.38 -18.55
CA ILE A 43 11.01 -4.84 -18.41
C ILE A 43 10.89 -5.15 -16.92
N LYS A 44 10.05 -6.13 -16.57
CA LYS A 44 9.82 -6.53 -15.18
C LYS A 44 9.88 -8.04 -15.03
N TYR A 45 10.29 -8.45 -13.84
CA TYR A 45 10.28 -9.84 -13.39
C TYR A 45 9.33 -9.98 -12.21
N LEU A 46 8.58 -11.08 -12.18
CA LEU A 46 7.70 -11.43 -11.07
C LEU A 46 7.75 -12.93 -10.86
N LEU A 47 8.07 -13.35 -9.64
CA LEU A 47 7.91 -14.69 -9.12
C LEU A 47 6.77 -14.68 -8.09
N ALA A 48 5.75 -15.50 -8.31
CA ALA A 48 4.56 -15.53 -7.46
C ALA A 48 4.14 -16.96 -7.13
N GLU A 49 3.56 -17.11 -5.94
CA GLU A 49 2.86 -18.33 -5.54
C GLU A 49 1.67 -18.58 -6.47
N THR A 50 1.46 -19.85 -6.80
CA THR A 50 0.38 -20.29 -7.68
C THR A 50 -0.55 -21.21 -6.88
N PHE A 51 -1.70 -20.66 -6.46
CA PHE A 51 -2.74 -21.30 -5.62
C PHE A 51 -2.41 -21.53 -4.14
N GLY A 52 -1.73 -20.58 -3.50
CA GLY A 52 -1.51 -20.54 -2.05
C GLY A 52 -0.46 -21.54 -1.54
N ASP A 53 -0.35 -21.68 -0.22
CA ASP A 53 0.72 -22.41 0.48
C ASP A 53 0.61 -23.96 0.39
N ALA A 54 -0.40 -24.45 -0.35
CA ALA A 54 -0.48 -25.86 -0.68
C ALA A 54 0.60 -26.17 -1.72
N ARG A 55 1.75 -26.68 -1.27
CA ARG A 55 2.95 -27.09 -2.06
C ARG A 55 2.72 -28.16 -3.14
N VAL A 56 1.48 -28.32 -3.60
CA VAL A 56 1.07 -29.24 -4.66
C VAL A 56 1.40 -28.64 -6.04
N VAL A 57 1.60 -27.33 -6.13
CA VAL A 57 1.78 -26.60 -7.38
C VAL A 57 3.07 -25.79 -7.35
N ASN A 58 3.92 -25.97 -8.35
CA ASN A 58 5.14 -25.19 -8.51
C ASN A 58 4.85 -23.68 -8.63
N ASN A 59 5.77 -22.84 -8.17
CA ASN A 59 5.62 -21.39 -8.33
C ASN A 59 5.84 -20.99 -9.79
N ARG A 60 5.28 -19.84 -10.19
CA ARG A 60 5.44 -19.32 -11.55
C ARG A 60 6.25 -18.04 -11.54
N ASP A 61 7.24 -17.97 -12.42
CA ASP A 61 7.86 -16.71 -12.79
C ASP A 61 7.36 -16.21 -14.15
N VAL A 62 7.40 -14.90 -14.33
CA VAL A 62 7.15 -14.22 -15.59
C VAL A 62 8.16 -13.11 -15.80
N CYS A 63 8.65 -12.98 -17.03
CA CYS A 63 9.47 -11.87 -17.47
C CYS A 63 8.72 -11.10 -18.56
N THR A 64 8.39 -9.83 -18.31
CA THR A 64 7.42 -9.08 -19.12
C THR A 64 7.98 -7.75 -19.60
N LEU A 65 7.69 -7.42 -20.86
CA LEU A 65 7.72 -6.05 -21.35
C LEU A 65 6.34 -5.43 -21.07
N GLU A 66 6.33 -4.34 -20.32
CA GLU A 66 5.14 -3.62 -19.89
C GLU A 66 5.13 -2.19 -20.43
N SER A 67 3.97 -1.76 -20.93
CA SER A 67 3.77 -0.44 -21.52
C SER A 67 2.47 0.16 -20.98
N MET A 68 2.53 1.37 -20.45
CA MET A 68 1.36 2.15 -20.06
C MET A 68 1.44 3.59 -20.51
N GLY A 69 0.29 4.26 -20.54
CA GLY A 69 0.16 5.66 -20.89
C GLY A 69 -1.26 6.00 -21.32
N PHE A 70 -1.40 7.09 -22.07
CA PHE A 70 -2.65 7.51 -22.68
C PHE A 70 -2.56 7.54 -24.21
N GLY A 71 -3.70 7.32 -24.85
CA GLY A 71 -3.89 7.48 -26.29
C GLY A 71 -5.23 8.12 -26.62
N HIS A 72 -5.49 8.35 -27.90
CA HIS A 72 -6.76 8.81 -28.43
C HIS A 72 -7.27 7.78 -29.44
N ASP A 73 -8.57 7.47 -29.38
CA ASP A 73 -9.18 6.60 -30.38
C ASP A 73 -9.45 7.34 -31.70
N SER A 74 -9.97 6.63 -32.70
CA SER A 74 -10.33 7.21 -34.01
C SER A 74 -11.36 8.34 -33.95
N ARG A 75 -12.03 8.54 -32.82
CA ARG A 75 -12.97 9.65 -32.56
C ARG A 75 -12.35 10.75 -31.70
N GLY A 76 -11.04 10.73 -31.48
CA GLY A 76 -10.33 11.69 -30.64
C GLY A 76 -10.62 11.53 -29.14
N LYS A 77 -11.26 10.46 -28.69
CA LYS A 77 -11.57 10.26 -27.27
C LYS A 77 -10.40 9.60 -26.55
N ARG A 78 -9.92 10.27 -25.50
CA ARG A 78 -8.82 9.80 -24.66
C ARG A 78 -9.14 8.46 -23.97
N TYR A 79 -8.15 7.59 -23.88
CA TYR A 79 -8.17 6.37 -23.08
C TYR A 79 -6.80 6.15 -22.42
N GLY A 80 -6.80 5.53 -21.24
CA GLY A 80 -5.58 4.98 -20.65
C GLY A 80 -5.38 3.55 -21.13
N TYR A 81 -4.15 3.08 -21.20
CA TYR A 81 -3.84 1.69 -21.53
C TYR A 81 -2.79 1.11 -20.59
N TYR A 82 -2.83 -0.21 -20.44
CA TYR A 82 -1.76 -1.02 -19.90
C TYR A 82 -1.62 -2.28 -20.74
N LEU A 83 -0.45 -2.49 -21.30
CA LEU A 83 -0.08 -3.65 -22.10
C LEU A 83 1.03 -4.37 -21.36
N LEU A 84 0.95 -5.69 -21.32
CA LEU A 84 2.07 -6.52 -20.89
C LEU A 84 2.19 -7.73 -21.79
N ARG A 85 3.42 -8.14 -22.06
CA ARG A 85 3.72 -9.31 -22.85
C ARG A 85 4.98 -9.98 -22.33
N SER A 86 4.95 -11.30 -22.16
CA SER A 86 6.14 -12.07 -21.84
C SER A 86 7.20 -11.93 -22.92
N VAL A 87 8.45 -11.79 -22.51
CA VAL A 87 9.61 -11.67 -23.39
C VAL A 87 10.69 -12.66 -22.96
N ASP A 88 11.40 -13.19 -23.95
CA ASP A 88 12.55 -14.06 -23.74
C ASP A 88 13.81 -13.21 -23.85
N LEU A 89 14.50 -13.03 -22.73
CA LEU A 89 15.74 -12.26 -22.63
C LEU A 89 16.82 -13.15 -22.03
N PRO A 90 18.05 -13.17 -22.56
CA PRO A 90 19.16 -13.94 -21.98
C PRO A 90 19.37 -13.63 -20.49
N GLU A 91 19.28 -12.37 -20.10
CA GLU A 91 19.43 -11.87 -18.73
C GLU A 91 18.27 -12.29 -17.81
N CYS A 92 17.17 -12.79 -18.39
CA CYS A 92 15.96 -13.24 -17.71
C CYS A 92 15.58 -14.67 -18.15
N SER A 93 16.60 -15.52 -18.36
CA SER A 93 16.42 -16.90 -18.77
C SER A 93 15.58 -17.69 -17.74
N PRO A 94 14.85 -18.74 -18.17
CA PRO A 94 14.17 -19.62 -17.24
C PRO A 94 15.11 -20.14 -16.15
N LEU A 95 14.59 -20.28 -14.93
CA LEU A 95 15.34 -20.87 -13.83
C LEU A 95 15.64 -22.36 -14.11
N PRO A 96 16.69 -22.93 -13.48
CA PRO A 96 16.99 -24.36 -13.58
C PRO A 96 15.79 -25.27 -13.25
N GLU A 97 15.71 -26.45 -13.86
CA GLU A 97 14.58 -27.37 -13.69
C GLU A 97 14.37 -27.82 -12.23
N ASP A 98 15.44 -27.88 -11.44
CA ASP A 98 15.42 -28.24 -10.02
C ASP A 98 15.00 -27.09 -9.09
N SER A 99 14.76 -25.89 -9.62
CA SER A 99 14.31 -24.74 -8.84
C SER A 99 12.88 -24.86 -8.29
N GLY A 100 12.06 -25.76 -8.86
CA GLY A 100 10.63 -25.84 -8.54
C GLY A 100 9.82 -24.64 -9.05
N VAL A 101 10.36 -23.86 -9.99
CA VAL A 101 9.69 -22.72 -10.64
C VAL A 101 9.43 -23.04 -12.11
N VAL A 102 8.23 -22.69 -12.59
CA VAL A 102 7.80 -22.88 -13.97
C VAL A 102 7.62 -21.51 -14.63
N ARG A 103 8.26 -21.30 -15.79
CA ARG A 103 8.08 -20.08 -16.58
C ARG A 103 6.69 -20.03 -17.21
N ALA A 104 5.92 -19.03 -16.81
CA ALA A 104 4.63 -18.72 -17.44
C ALA A 104 4.79 -17.69 -18.57
N SER A 105 3.88 -17.75 -19.54
CA SER A 105 3.77 -16.80 -20.63
C SER A 105 2.43 -16.07 -20.56
N VAL A 106 2.48 -14.75 -20.63
CA VAL A 106 1.30 -13.89 -20.53
C VAL A 106 1.33 -12.81 -21.59
N THR A 107 0.18 -12.54 -22.20
CA THR A 107 -0.06 -11.32 -22.98
C THR A 107 -1.38 -10.74 -22.50
N MET A 108 -1.38 -9.49 -22.03
CA MET A 108 -2.57 -8.82 -21.54
C MET A 108 -2.65 -7.39 -22.07
N CYS A 109 -3.88 -6.96 -22.34
CA CYS A 109 -4.24 -5.59 -22.66
C CYS A 109 -5.36 -5.14 -21.74
N CYS A 110 -5.20 -3.96 -21.13
CA CYS A 110 -6.22 -3.26 -20.39
C CYS A 110 -6.44 -1.87 -21.00
N ILE A 111 -7.69 -1.49 -21.25
CA ILE A 111 -8.09 -0.17 -21.71
C ILE A 111 -9.01 0.46 -20.66
N TYR A 112 -8.66 1.67 -20.25
CA TYR A 112 -9.36 2.43 -19.23
C TYR A 112 -10.03 3.66 -19.86
N ARG A 113 -11.34 3.80 -19.64
CA ARG A 113 -12.10 4.96 -20.11
C ARG A 113 -12.85 5.60 -18.96
N GLN A 114 -12.61 6.89 -18.77
CA GLN A 114 -13.34 7.67 -17.79
C GLN A 114 -14.82 7.76 -18.20
N ALA A 115 -15.68 7.49 -17.23
CA ALA A 115 -17.11 7.74 -17.24
C ALA A 115 -17.46 8.66 -16.06
N GLN A 116 -18.71 9.09 -15.96
CA GLN A 116 -19.14 9.95 -14.85
C GLN A 116 -19.01 9.20 -13.52
N GLY A 117 -18.11 9.67 -12.65
CA GLY A 117 -17.86 9.07 -11.33
C GLY A 117 -17.22 7.68 -11.33
N SER A 118 -16.83 7.13 -12.49
CA SER A 118 -16.28 5.77 -12.60
C SER A 118 -15.28 5.64 -13.76
N VAL A 119 -14.58 4.52 -13.80
CA VAL A 119 -13.71 4.14 -14.93
C VAL A 119 -14.21 2.81 -15.47
N LYS A 120 -14.56 2.79 -16.76
CA LYS A 120 -14.85 1.56 -17.48
C LYS A 120 -13.53 0.89 -17.84
N VAL A 121 -13.41 -0.39 -17.52
CA VAL A 121 -12.21 -1.19 -17.79
C VAL A 121 -12.57 -2.29 -18.76
N TYR A 122 -11.82 -2.38 -19.85
CA TYR A 122 -11.78 -3.55 -20.72
C TYR A 122 -10.46 -4.25 -20.48
N SER A 123 -10.48 -5.55 -20.20
CA SER A 123 -9.28 -6.36 -20.02
C SER A 123 -9.39 -7.64 -20.83
N LYS A 124 -8.31 -8.01 -21.52
CA LYS A 124 -8.17 -9.27 -22.24
C LYS A 124 -6.78 -9.82 -22.03
N ALA A 125 -6.68 -11.11 -21.74
CA ALA A 125 -5.41 -11.80 -21.56
C ALA A 125 -5.38 -13.13 -22.32
N MET A 126 -4.19 -13.54 -22.71
CA MET A 126 -3.83 -14.91 -23.07
C MET A 126 -2.74 -15.34 -22.08
N ILE A 127 -2.94 -16.49 -21.45
CA ILE A 127 -2.09 -16.94 -20.35
C ILE A 127 -1.80 -18.42 -20.55
N ASP A 128 -0.52 -18.75 -20.53
CA ASP A 128 -0.01 -20.10 -20.41
C ASP A 128 0.80 -20.18 -19.11
N LEU A 129 0.33 -20.95 -18.14
CA LEU A 129 1.01 -21.10 -16.85
C LEU A 129 2.13 -22.14 -16.88
N GLY A 130 2.31 -22.82 -18.01
CA GLY A 130 3.26 -23.91 -18.17
C GLY A 130 3.00 -25.10 -17.24
N GLY A 131 3.75 -26.17 -17.50
CA GLY A 131 3.64 -27.42 -16.75
C GLY A 131 2.27 -28.11 -16.91
N SER A 132 2.01 -29.08 -16.04
CA SER A 132 0.81 -29.93 -16.09
C SER A 132 -0.27 -29.46 -15.11
N LEU A 133 -0.78 -28.23 -15.29
CA LEU A 133 -1.90 -27.72 -14.48
C LEU A 133 -3.25 -28.18 -15.02
N PRO A 134 -4.18 -28.64 -14.16
CA PRO A 134 -5.57 -28.80 -14.52
C PRO A 134 -6.17 -27.50 -15.09
N GLY A 135 -6.96 -27.61 -16.16
CA GLY A 135 -7.50 -26.44 -16.86
C GLY A 135 -8.28 -25.48 -15.97
N PHE A 136 -9.07 -25.98 -15.02
CA PHE A 136 -9.84 -25.13 -14.10
C PHE A 136 -8.94 -24.21 -13.26
N MET A 137 -7.74 -24.67 -12.87
CA MET A 137 -6.77 -23.87 -12.14
C MET A 137 -6.24 -22.76 -13.05
N ALA A 138 -5.85 -23.10 -14.29
CA ALA A 138 -5.41 -22.09 -15.25
C ALA A 138 -6.46 -21.00 -15.50
N TYR A 139 -7.74 -21.37 -15.59
CA TYR A 139 -8.85 -20.41 -15.71
C TYR A 139 -9.02 -19.53 -14.46
N ASP A 140 -8.85 -20.09 -13.27
CA ASP A 140 -8.95 -19.35 -12.01
C ASP A 140 -7.85 -18.30 -11.89
N ALA A 141 -6.59 -18.69 -12.11
CA ALA A 141 -5.46 -17.75 -12.13
C ALA A 141 -5.62 -16.66 -13.20
N ALA A 142 -6.18 -17.00 -14.37
CA ALA A 142 -6.48 -16.01 -15.40
C ALA A 142 -7.56 -15.01 -14.96
N THR A 143 -8.59 -15.50 -14.29
CA THR A 143 -9.68 -14.68 -13.74
C THR A 143 -9.16 -13.73 -12.67
N GLU A 144 -8.38 -14.24 -11.71
CA GLU A 144 -7.72 -13.43 -10.68
C GLU A 144 -6.82 -12.34 -11.28
N LEU A 145 -6.05 -12.66 -12.33
CA LEU A 145 -5.25 -11.64 -13.03
C LEU A 145 -6.10 -10.53 -13.61
N LEU A 146 -7.18 -10.87 -14.30
CA LEU A 146 -8.06 -9.87 -14.91
C LEU A 146 -8.78 -9.02 -13.85
N LEU A 147 -9.24 -9.65 -12.76
CA LEU A 147 -9.97 -8.99 -11.67
C LEU A 147 -9.08 -8.12 -10.78
N SER A 148 -7.78 -8.42 -10.66
CA SER A 148 -6.82 -7.62 -9.89
C SER A 148 -6.77 -6.13 -10.29
N ASN A 149 -7.21 -5.80 -11.51
CA ASN A 149 -7.38 -4.41 -11.96
C ASN A 149 -8.32 -3.59 -11.06
N ALA A 150 -9.32 -4.21 -10.44
CA ALA A 150 -10.24 -3.54 -9.52
C ALA A 150 -9.52 -3.02 -8.26
N GLU A 151 -8.44 -3.69 -7.84
CA GLU A 151 -7.66 -3.32 -6.66
C GLU A 151 -6.76 -2.09 -6.88
N ALA A 152 -6.59 -1.64 -8.12
CA ALA A 152 -5.82 -0.44 -8.43
C ALA A 152 -6.35 0.80 -7.68
N ILE A 153 -7.65 0.85 -7.35
CA ILE A 153 -8.25 1.93 -6.55
C ILE A 153 -7.72 1.93 -5.12
N THR A 154 -7.52 0.76 -4.52
CA THR A 154 -6.97 0.62 -3.17
C THR A 154 -5.54 1.13 -3.12
N SER A 155 -4.69 0.67 -4.06
CA SER A 155 -3.33 1.16 -4.23
C SER A 155 -3.29 2.69 -4.46
N ALA A 156 -4.11 3.22 -5.37
CA ALA A 156 -4.15 4.65 -5.66
C ALA A 156 -4.61 5.49 -4.45
N THR A 157 -5.57 4.99 -3.67
CA THR A 157 -6.05 5.62 -2.45
C THR A 157 -4.96 5.65 -1.38
N ALA A 158 -4.28 4.52 -1.18
CA ALA A 158 -3.15 4.40 -0.26
C ALA A 158 -2.02 5.35 -0.64
N LYS A 159 -1.65 5.41 -1.93
CA LYS A 159 -0.61 6.31 -2.45
C LYS A 159 -0.94 7.77 -2.10
N ARG A 160 -2.16 8.22 -2.39
CA ARG A 160 -2.63 9.58 -2.08
C ARG A 160 -2.62 9.89 -0.58
N LEU A 161 -3.07 8.95 0.25
CA LEU A 161 -3.07 9.11 1.70
C LEU A 161 -1.65 9.18 2.26
N THR A 162 -0.73 8.35 1.75
CA THR A 162 0.68 8.38 2.16
C THR A 162 1.34 9.69 1.77
N VAL A 163 1.13 10.20 0.55
CA VAL A 163 1.62 11.53 0.14
C VAL A 163 1.11 12.60 1.10
N LEU A 164 -0.20 12.62 1.35
CA LEU A 164 -0.80 13.62 2.25
C LEU A 164 -0.28 13.49 3.69
N ALA A 165 -0.01 12.28 4.17
CA ALA A 165 0.55 12.04 5.50
C ALA A 165 1.99 12.59 5.61
N LEU A 166 2.83 12.33 4.60
CA LEU A 166 4.19 12.84 4.52
C LEU A 166 4.19 14.37 4.43
N GLN A 167 3.36 14.96 3.58
CA GLN A 167 3.20 16.42 3.47
C GLN A 167 2.84 17.05 4.83
N ASN A 168 1.81 16.51 5.51
CA ASN A 168 1.42 17.00 6.82
C ASN A 168 2.50 16.82 7.89
N TYR A 169 3.30 15.76 7.81
CA TYR A 169 4.43 15.55 8.71
C TYR A 169 5.49 16.63 8.51
N HIS A 170 5.91 16.88 7.27
CA HIS A 170 6.89 17.90 6.95
C HIS A 170 6.41 19.31 7.35
N THR A 171 5.15 19.65 7.09
CA THR A 171 4.58 20.94 7.51
C THR A 171 4.59 21.12 9.03
N ARG A 172 4.31 20.07 9.81
CA ARG A 172 4.37 20.13 11.28
C ARG A 172 5.81 20.31 11.78
N LYS A 173 6.76 19.55 11.22
CA LYS A 173 8.18 19.65 11.60
C LYS A 173 8.74 21.05 11.33
N ALA A 174 8.35 21.68 10.23
CA ALA A 174 8.75 23.05 9.90
C ALA A 174 8.13 24.13 10.83
N GLN A 175 7.09 23.79 11.59
CA GLN A 175 6.44 24.70 12.53
C GLN A 175 6.94 24.53 13.98
N GLU A 176 7.82 23.55 14.25
CA GLU A 176 8.46 23.41 15.56
C GLU A 176 9.59 24.45 15.69
N PRO A 177 9.59 25.31 16.74
CA PRO A 177 10.64 26.29 16.95
C PRO A 177 12.00 25.61 17.23
N GLU A 178 13.09 26.14 16.64
CA GLU A 178 14.45 25.56 16.62
C GLU A 178 15.18 25.45 17.98
N ASP A 179 14.55 25.75 19.11
CA ASP A 179 15.28 25.94 20.38
C ASP A 179 15.60 24.67 21.19
N LEU A 180 15.33 23.46 20.71
CA LEU A 180 15.65 22.22 21.44
C LEU A 180 16.06 21.07 20.50
N THR A 181 17.06 21.26 19.64
CA THR A 181 17.70 20.14 18.94
C THR A 181 18.89 19.59 19.73
N SER A 182 18.61 18.73 20.71
CA SER A 182 19.55 17.72 21.18
C SER A 182 18.91 16.35 21.00
N SER A 183 19.36 15.64 19.97
CA SER A 183 19.30 14.18 19.82
C SER A 183 18.06 13.47 20.35
N SER A 184 17.03 13.37 19.52
CA SER A 184 16.18 12.18 19.53
C SER A 184 15.60 11.99 18.14
N GLU A 185 16.10 10.98 17.43
CA GLU A 185 15.34 10.35 16.37
C GLU A 185 14.09 9.73 17.00
N SER A 186 13.08 10.56 17.23
CA SER A 186 11.75 10.09 17.57
C SER A 186 11.14 9.56 16.29
N GLU A 187 11.41 8.28 16.06
CA GLU A 187 10.81 7.45 15.03
C GLU A 187 9.31 7.74 14.91
N LEU A 188 8.81 7.62 13.69
CA LEU A 188 7.40 7.60 13.36
C LEU A 188 6.75 6.35 13.98
N LEU A 189 6.58 6.37 15.29
CA LEU A 189 5.68 5.45 15.98
C LEU A 189 4.26 5.90 15.64
N LEU A 190 3.81 5.47 14.45
CA LEU A 190 2.41 5.13 14.24
C LEU A 190 2.03 4.30 15.46
N SER A 191 1.26 4.90 16.36
CA SER A 191 0.85 4.28 17.61
C SER A 191 0.00 3.04 17.30
N GLY A 192 0.69 1.93 17.05
CA GLY A 192 0.19 0.59 16.94
C GLY A 192 -0.37 0.23 18.31
N SER A 193 -1.67 -0.02 18.32
CA SER A 193 -2.39 -0.48 19.49
C SER A 193 -1.76 -1.78 20.00
N ARG A 194 -1.14 -1.71 21.18
CA ARG A 194 -0.83 -2.80 22.11
C ARG A 194 -1.63 -4.09 21.83
N TYR A 195 -0.98 -5.04 21.16
CA TYR A 195 -1.30 -6.47 21.18
C TYR A 195 0.04 -7.21 21.28
N ALA A 196 0.66 -7.14 22.46
CA ALA A 196 1.67 -8.11 22.86
C ALA A 196 1.04 -8.99 23.93
N LYS A 197 1.09 -10.29 23.68
CA LYS A 197 0.53 -11.38 24.46
C LYS A 197 0.94 -11.28 25.93
N SER A 198 -0.03 -11.24 26.84
CA SER A 198 0.20 -11.53 28.25
C SER A 198 0.51 -13.02 28.40
N PHE A 199 1.77 -13.37 28.53
CA PHE A 199 2.15 -14.63 29.16
C PHE A 199 2.18 -14.41 30.67
N ASN A 200 1.39 -15.21 31.37
CA ASN A 200 1.37 -15.26 32.82
C ASN A 200 2.74 -15.72 33.32
N PHE A 201 3.43 -14.88 34.08
CA PHE A 201 4.45 -15.35 35.02
C PHE A 201 4.06 -14.94 36.43
N ARG A 202 3.67 -15.97 37.19
CA ARG A 202 3.39 -15.94 38.62
C ARG A 202 4.74 -15.89 39.31
N SER A 203 5.06 -14.80 40.02
CA SER A 203 6.17 -14.84 40.98
C SER A 203 5.85 -14.03 42.22
N THR A 204 6.39 -14.54 43.31
CA THR A 204 5.94 -14.46 44.69
C THR A 204 6.36 -13.19 45.42
N LYS A 205 5.58 -12.88 46.47
CA LYS A 205 5.73 -11.84 47.50
C LYS A 205 7.18 -11.42 47.85
N SER A 206 7.36 -10.11 48.04
CA SER A 206 8.14 -9.58 49.15
C SER A 206 7.51 -8.28 49.68
N VAL A 207 7.33 -8.25 50.99
CA VAL A 207 6.79 -7.15 51.81
C VAL A 207 7.92 -6.17 52.14
N SER A 208 7.66 -4.86 52.07
CA SER A 208 8.33 -3.85 52.90
C SER A 208 7.51 -2.55 52.92
N THR A 209 7.30 -2.04 54.13
CA THR A 209 6.62 -0.82 54.55
C THR A 209 7.50 0.44 54.41
N VAL A 210 6.89 1.63 54.21
CA VAL A 210 7.03 2.88 55.00
C VAL A 210 6.71 4.17 54.18
N GLU A 211 5.75 4.92 54.73
CA GLU A 211 5.45 6.39 54.73
C GLU A 211 5.04 7.24 53.50
N PRO A 212 4.18 8.27 53.74
CA PRO A 212 3.46 8.99 52.70
C PRO A 212 4.15 10.30 52.30
N SER A 213 4.25 10.57 51.01
CA SER A 213 4.65 11.91 50.55
C SER A 213 4.08 12.26 49.19
N HIS A 214 3.47 13.45 49.17
CA HIS A 214 3.10 14.30 48.03
C HIS A 214 2.24 13.70 46.92
N THR A 215 0.95 14.05 46.96
CA THR A 215 0.06 14.05 45.80
C THR A 215 0.66 14.94 44.71
N VAL A 216 1.35 14.32 43.75
CA VAL A 216 1.61 14.94 42.45
C VAL A 216 0.26 15.09 41.78
N GLU A 217 -0.26 16.31 41.72
CA GLU A 217 -1.39 16.62 40.85
C GLU A 217 -0.98 16.30 39.41
N GLU A 218 -1.39 15.12 38.92
CA GLU A 218 -1.40 14.82 37.49
C GLU A 218 -2.19 15.92 36.79
N ARG A 219 -1.49 16.86 36.14
CA ARG A 219 -2.07 17.78 35.16
C ARG A 219 -2.74 16.94 34.07
N LYS A 220 -4.02 16.63 34.24
CA LYS A 220 -4.85 15.97 33.22
C LYS A 220 -4.89 16.88 32.00
N MET A 221 -4.07 16.59 31.00
CA MET A 221 -4.13 17.29 29.72
C MET A 221 -5.58 17.20 29.20
N PRO A 222 -6.18 18.33 28.78
CA PRO A 222 -7.57 18.36 28.37
C PRO A 222 -7.76 17.41 27.18
N ILE A 223 -8.71 16.48 27.30
CA ILE A 223 -8.96 15.52 26.25
C ILE A 223 -9.55 16.25 25.03
N LYS A 224 -8.77 16.30 23.95
CA LYS A 224 -9.16 17.04 22.73
C LYS A 224 -10.44 16.45 22.12
N PRO A 225 -11.45 17.27 21.76
CA PRO A 225 -12.63 16.80 21.07
C PRO A 225 -12.30 16.26 19.67
N CYS A 226 -13.22 15.52 19.07
CA CYS A 226 -13.08 15.10 17.68
C CYS A 226 -12.95 16.31 16.75
N SER A 227 -11.85 16.38 16.00
CA SER A 227 -11.58 17.42 15.00
C SER A 227 -12.59 17.48 13.83
N VAL A 228 -13.42 16.45 13.66
CA VAL A 228 -14.42 16.37 12.58
C VAL A 228 -15.81 16.74 13.05
N CYS A 229 -16.26 16.27 14.21
CA CYS A 229 -17.63 16.49 14.69
C CYS A 229 -17.73 17.27 16.01
N GLY A 230 -16.61 17.70 16.60
CA GLY A 230 -16.56 18.46 17.85
C GLY A 230 -16.92 17.66 19.11
N LYS A 231 -17.36 16.40 18.99
CA LYS A 231 -17.79 15.59 20.14
C LYS A 231 -16.61 15.24 21.04
N LYS A 232 -16.77 15.44 22.35
CA LYS A 232 -15.80 15.01 23.36
C LYS A 232 -15.84 13.47 23.52
N PRO A 233 -14.71 12.81 23.82
CA PRO A 233 -14.71 11.40 24.18
C PRO A 233 -15.59 11.16 25.40
N LYS A 234 -16.45 10.15 25.32
CA LYS A 234 -17.16 9.65 26.49
C LYS A 234 -16.10 9.10 27.45
N MET A 235 -16.08 9.58 28.69
CA MET A 235 -15.23 9.02 29.73
C MET A 235 -15.64 7.57 29.97
N ALA A 236 -14.77 6.62 29.65
CA ALA A 236 -14.95 5.23 30.02
C ALA A 236 -13.91 4.89 31.08
N LYS A 237 -14.36 4.69 32.33
CA LYS A 237 -13.52 4.19 33.44
C LYS A 237 -12.96 2.78 33.19
N LEU A 238 -13.23 2.12 32.05
CA LEU A 238 -12.82 0.72 31.86
C LEU A 238 -12.57 0.22 30.42
N VAL A 239 -12.65 1.03 29.35
CA VAL A 239 -12.44 0.50 27.98
C VAL A 239 -11.72 1.51 27.06
N ARG A 240 -10.81 0.99 26.22
CA ARG A 240 -10.04 1.61 25.12
C ARG A 240 -10.57 2.97 24.65
N SER A 241 -9.66 3.96 24.49
CA SER A 241 -10.03 5.33 24.07
C SER A 241 -10.96 5.34 22.86
N THR A 242 -12.11 6.02 23.01
CA THR A 242 -13.10 6.17 21.92
C THR A 242 -12.61 7.05 20.77
N HIS A 243 -11.52 7.78 21.02
CA HIS A 243 -10.86 8.63 20.05
C HIS A 243 -9.42 8.14 19.82
N ARG A 244 -8.96 8.32 18.58
CA ARG A 244 -7.61 8.00 18.13
C ARG A 244 -7.07 9.16 17.30
N ASN A 245 -5.77 9.19 17.08
CA ASN A 245 -5.19 10.17 16.18
C ASN A 245 -5.35 9.69 14.72
N CYS A 246 -5.66 10.61 13.83
CA CYS A 246 -5.68 10.35 12.40
C CYS A 246 -4.26 10.02 11.91
N GLY A 247 -4.06 8.90 11.22
CA GLY A 247 -2.76 8.50 10.67
C GLY A 247 -2.21 9.42 9.57
N VAL A 248 -2.98 10.42 9.12
CA VAL A 248 -2.60 11.38 8.07
C VAL A 248 -2.31 12.77 8.66
N CYS A 249 -3.28 13.35 9.39
CA CYS A 249 -3.13 14.71 9.95
C CYS A 249 -2.77 14.75 11.44
N ASN A 250 -2.67 13.60 12.12
CA ASN A 250 -2.42 13.45 13.56
C ASN A 250 -3.47 14.12 14.48
N GLN A 251 -4.62 14.54 13.95
CA GLN A 251 -5.68 15.14 14.76
C GLN A 251 -6.54 14.08 15.47
N CYS A 252 -7.05 14.43 16.66
CA CYS A 252 -7.94 13.58 17.45
C CYS A 252 -9.27 13.34 16.71
N VAL A 253 -9.69 12.08 16.55
CA VAL A 253 -10.93 11.70 15.87
C VAL A 253 -11.65 10.55 16.54
N CYS A 254 -12.98 10.63 16.59
CA CYS A 254 -13.81 9.53 17.06
C CYS A 254 -13.90 8.40 16.02
N THR A 255 -14.32 7.21 16.46
CA THR A 255 -14.53 6.05 15.60
C THR A 255 -15.54 6.29 14.47
N LYS A 256 -16.58 7.11 14.67
CA LYS A 256 -17.58 7.44 13.64
C LYS A 256 -17.07 8.40 12.55
N CYS A 257 -16.02 9.16 12.87
CA CYS A 257 -15.40 10.14 11.98
C CYS A 257 -14.08 9.65 11.37
N SER A 258 -13.71 8.39 11.62
CA SER A 258 -12.52 7.76 11.06
C SER A 258 -12.88 6.50 10.26
N ILE A 259 -12.09 6.24 9.23
CA ILE A 259 -12.18 5.06 8.37
C ILE A 259 -10.79 4.43 8.36
N LYS A 260 -10.68 3.13 8.59
CA LYS A 260 -9.39 2.43 8.49
C LYS A 260 -8.94 2.42 7.02
N GLN A 261 -7.68 2.76 6.80
CA GLN A 261 -7.05 2.71 5.49
C GLN A 261 -5.65 2.12 5.62
N LYS A 262 -5.18 1.49 4.55
CA LYS A 262 -3.79 1.06 4.41
C LYS A 262 -2.96 2.18 3.78
N LEU A 263 -1.78 2.42 4.31
CA LEU A 263 -0.79 3.36 3.78
C LEU A 263 0.47 2.58 3.39
N TYR A 264 1.17 3.06 2.38
CA TYR A 264 2.49 2.54 2.01
C TYR A 264 3.52 2.81 3.11
N ALA A 265 4.29 1.80 3.48
CA ALA A 265 5.46 1.91 4.35
C ALA A 265 6.59 0.99 3.82
N ARG A 266 7.83 1.20 4.26
CA ARG A 266 9.01 0.48 3.77
C ARG A 266 8.98 -1.03 4.04
N ALA A 267 8.52 -1.42 5.23
CA ALA A 267 8.44 -2.84 5.60
C ALA A 267 7.17 -3.49 5.06
N GLU A 268 6.00 -3.07 5.55
CA GLU A 268 4.71 -3.63 5.17
C GLU A 268 3.60 -2.57 5.20
N PRO A 269 2.50 -2.72 4.44
CA PRO A 269 1.38 -1.79 4.48
C PRO A 269 0.81 -1.60 5.90
N VAL A 270 0.81 -0.37 6.38
CA VAL A 270 0.32 -0.04 7.72
C VAL A 270 -1.16 0.36 7.70
N THR A 271 -1.97 -0.26 8.57
CA THR A 271 -3.40 0.06 8.67
C THR A 271 -3.63 1.10 9.77
N VAL A 272 -4.08 2.30 9.38
CA VAL A 272 -4.28 3.44 10.29
C VAL A 272 -5.71 4.01 10.18
N PRO A 273 -6.27 4.56 11.27
CA PRO A 273 -7.53 5.31 11.17
C PRO A 273 -7.28 6.66 10.50
N CYS A 274 -7.98 6.93 9.41
CA CYS A 274 -7.94 8.21 8.69
C CYS A 274 -9.23 8.99 8.90
N CYS A 275 -9.13 10.28 9.23
CA CYS A 275 -10.32 11.12 9.39
C CYS A 275 -11.02 11.34 8.04
N LYS A 276 -12.35 11.51 8.06
CA LYS A 276 -13.13 11.75 6.83
C LYS A 276 -12.64 12.97 6.03
N MET A 277 -12.11 14.00 6.71
CA MET A 277 -11.54 15.17 6.02
C MET A 277 -10.27 14.82 5.22
N CYS A 278 -9.36 14.03 5.79
CA CYS A 278 -8.16 13.56 5.08
C CYS A 278 -8.52 12.62 3.92
N ILE A 279 -9.57 11.80 4.06
CA ILE A 279 -10.07 10.95 2.98
C ILE A 279 -10.57 11.79 1.81
N LEU A 280 -11.34 12.86 2.08
CA LEU A 280 -11.83 13.77 1.05
C LEU A 280 -10.68 14.56 0.40
N ALA A 281 -9.74 15.07 1.20
CA ALA A 281 -8.57 15.78 0.69
C ALA A 281 -7.70 14.88 -0.21
N ALA A 282 -7.44 13.64 0.21
CA ALA A 282 -6.67 12.68 -0.57
C ALA A 282 -7.33 12.37 -1.92
N LYS A 283 -8.67 12.30 -2.00
CA LYS A 283 -9.38 12.11 -3.28
C LYS A 283 -9.16 13.23 -4.28
N GLN A 284 -8.96 14.47 -3.80
CA GLN A 284 -8.69 15.64 -4.63
C GLN A 284 -7.21 15.84 -4.92
N LEU A 285 -6.33 15.11 -4.24
CA LEU A 285 -4.90 15.20 -4.42
C LEU A 285 -4.50 14.71 -5.82
N LYS A 286 -3.86 15.60 -6.57
CA LYS A 286 -3.16 15.26 -7.82
C LYS A 286 -1.84 14.59 -7.43
N VAL A 287 -1.59 13.41 -8.01
CA VAL A 287 -0.35 12.66 -7.82
C VAL A 287 0.27 12.52 -9.20
N ASP A 288 1.51 12.98 -9.34
CA ASP A 288 2.29 12.70 -10.54
C ASP A 288 3.00 11.36 -10.36
N PRO A 289 2.79 10.37 -11.24
CA PRO A 289 3.47 9.07 -11.15
C PRO A 289 5.00 9.17 -11.31
N ARG A 290 5.52 10.29 -11.83
CA ARG A 290 6.96 10.56 -11.97
C ARG A 290 7.61 10.98 -10.65
N ASP A 291 6.84 11.50 -9.71
CA ASP A 291 7.32 11.84 -8.37
C ASP A 291 7.85 10.60 -7.64
N VAL A 292 8.62 10.84 -6.58
CA VAL A 292 9.14 9.80 -5.68
C VAL A 292 7.97 9.00 -5.12
N PHE A 293 8.11 7.67 -5.14
CA PHE A 293 7.08 6.80 -4.60
C PHE A 293 6.95 7.00 -3.08
N PRO A 294 5.75 7.31 -2.58
CA PRO A 294 5.55 7.68 -1.19
C PRO A 294 5.59 6.42 -0.33
N MET A 295 6.54 6.35 0.60
CA MET A 295 6.61 5.30 1.61
C MET A 295 6.81 5.97 2.97
N LEU A 296 6.00 5.58 3.96
CA LEU A 296 6.32 5.87 5.34
C LEU A 296 7.60 5.10 5.73
N PRO A 297 8.46 5.68 6.58
CA PRO A 297 9.58 4.97 7.19
C PRO A 297 9.16 3.69 7.87
#